data_AF-A0A1F5JDM3-F1
#
_entry.id   AF-A0A1F5JDM3-F1
#
_cell.length_a   1.000
_cell.length_b   1.000
_cell.length_c   1.000
_cell.angle_alpha   90.00
_cell.angle_beta   90.00
_cell.angle_gamma   90.00
#
_symmetry.space_group_name_H-M   'P 1'
#
loop_
_entity.id
_entity.type
_entity.pdbx_description
1 polymer ?
#
loop_
_entity_poly.entity_id
_entity_poly.type
_entity_poly.pdbx_seq_one_letter_code
_entity_poly.pdbx_strand_id
1 'polypeptide(L)' 'MNKLDKGDEDYLTYSNGRFKYRVTETKIISPEDIGYLDKKTDKKTVTLMTCWPAGTSLKRLLVIGELT' A
#
# COMPACT_ATOMS: atom_id res chain seq x y z
N MET A 1 6.00 -11.35 7.97
CA MET A 1 5.36 -10.59 6.88
C MET A 1 3.96 -10.07 7.23
N ASN A 2 3.31 -10.51 8.31
CA ASN A 2 2.13 -9.83 8.93
C ASN A 2 2.57 -8.88 10.06
N LYS A 3 3.29 -7.79 9.77
CA LYS A 3 3.82 -6.88 10.81
C LYS A 3 3.79 -5.40 10.42
N LEU A 4 2.81 -4.98 9.64
CA LEU A 4 2.57 -3.56 9.39
C LEU A 4 1.20 -3.25 9.95
N ASP A 5 1.16 -2.81 11.21
CA ASP A 5 -0.06 -2.37 11.86
C ASP A 5 -0.28 -0.87 11.59
N LYS A 6 -1.50 -0.38 11.82
CA LYS A 6 -1.80 1.03 11.58
C LYS A 6 -0.97 1.88 12.52
N GLY A 7 -0.20 2.80 11.94
CA GLY A 7 0.67 3.70 12.69
C GLY A 7 2.14 3.30 12.74
N ASP A 8 2.50 2.11 12.25
CA ASP A 8 3.90 1.74 12.02
C ASP A 8 4.52 2.64 10.95
N GLU A 9 5.74 3.12 11.25
CA GLU A 9 6.58 3.82 10.29
C GLU A 9 7.59 2.83 9.72
N ASP A 10 7.57 2.65 8.40
CA ASP A 10 8.53 1.78 7.72
C ASP A 10 9.17 2.53 6.54
N TYR A 11 10.30 2.00 6.08
CA TYR A 11 11.05 2.55 4.98
C TYR A 11 10.75 1.77 3.71
N LEU A 12 10.08 2.42 2.76
CA LEU A 12 9.90 1.87 1.44
C LEU A 12 11.18 2.11 0.65
N THR A 13 11.81 1.05 0.19
CA THR A 13 12.87 1.18 -0.81
C THR A 13 12.28 0.86 -2.18
N TYR A 14 12.09 1.88 -3.02
CA TYR A 14 11.58 1.71 -4.38
C TYR A 14 12.47 2.49 -5.36
N SER A 15 12.90 1.82 -6.44
CA SER A 15 13.69 2.42 -7.53
C SER A 15 14.87 3.30 -7.08
N ASN A 16 15.69 2.80 -6.16
CA ASN A 16 16.85 3.48 -5.54
C ASN A 16 16.56 4.65 -4.58
N GLY A 17 15.29 4.95 -4.26
CA GLY A 17 14.91 5.89 -3.21
C GLY A 17 14.43 5.18 -1.94
N ARG A 18 14.85 5.66 -0.76
CA ARG A 18 14.27 5.28 0.54
C ARG A 18 13.26 6.34 0.97
N PHE A 19 12.00 5.95 1.08
CA PHE A 19 10.90 6.81 1.47
C PHE A 19 10.38 6.36 2.84
N LYS A 20 10.38 7.25 3.83
CA LYS A 20 9.75 6.99 5.11
C LYS A 20 8.24 7.20 4.96
N TYR A 21 7.46 6.18 5.24
CA TYR A 21 6.01 6.28 5.20
C TYR A 21 5.40 5.69 6.46
N ARG A 22 4.25 6.21 6.83
CA ARG A 22 3.46 5.69 7.94
C ARG A 22 2.24 4.97 7.40
N VAL A 23 2.05 3.70 7.76
CA VAL A 23 0.90 2.91 7.31
C VAL A 23 -0.37 3.48 7.92
N THR A 24 -1.30 3.88 7.06
CA THR A 24 -2.60 4.44 7.47
C THR A 24 -3.74 3.47 7.24
N GLU A 25 -3.65 2.68 6.17
CA GLU A 25 -4.69 1.74 5.78
C GLU A 25 -4.14 0.52 5.05
N THR A 26 -4.77 -0.63 5.25
CA THR A 26 -4.53 -1.84 4.47
C THR A 26 -5.87 -2.38 4.00
N LYS A 27 -5.98 -2.71 2.71
CA LYS A 27 -7.23 -3.14 2.10
C LYS A 27 -6.99 -4.28 1.12
N ILE A 28 -7.87 -5.27 1.10
CA ILE A 28 -7.88 -6.32 0.08
C ILE A 28 -8.98 -5.96 -0.92
N ILE A 29 -8.63 -5.81 -2.19
CA ILE A 29 -9.55 -5.48 -3.26
C ILE A 29 -9.54 -6.54 -4.36
N SER A 30 -10.57 -6.52 -5.20
CA SER A 30 -10.59 -7.29 -6.43
C SER A 30 -9.59 -6.68 -7.45
N PRO A 31 -8.96 -7.50 -8.31
CA PRO A 31 -7.99 -7.01 -9.30
C PRO A 31 -8.58 -6.01 -10.31
N GLU A 32 -9.90 -5.99 -10.47
CA GLU A 32 -10.62 -5.08 -11.36
C GLU A 32 -10.94 -3.71 -10.72
N ASP A 33 -10.74 -3.57 -9.40
CA ASP A 33 -11.14 -2.39 -8.61
C ASP A 33 -10.03 -1.30 -8.61
N ILE A 34 -9.73 -0.77 -9.80
CA ILE A 34 -8.65 0.23 -10.00
C ILE A 34 -9.07 1.62 -9.47
N GLY A 35 -10.37 1.85 -9.26
CA GLY A 35 -10.92 3.14 -8.82
C GLY A 35 -10.37 3.65 -7.49
N TYR A 36 -9.75 2.79 -6.69
CA TYR A 36 -9.10 3.19 -5.45
C TYR A 36 -7.87 4.09 -5.67
N LEU A 37 -7.16 3.94 -6.80
CA LEU A 37 -5.99 4.78 -7.13
C LEU A 37 -6.37 6.20 -7.55
N ASP A 38 -7.63 6.43 -7.95
CA ASP A 38 -8.13 7.74 -8.37
C ASP A 38 -8.52 8.65 -7.19
N LYS A 39 -8.36 8.18 -5.95
CA LYS A 39 -8.59 9.00 -4.76
C LYS A 39 -7.58 10.16 -4.73
N LYS A 40 -7.98 11.30 -5.29
CA LYS A 40 -7.27 12.57 -5.14
C LYS A 40 -7.25 12.95 -3.67
N THR A 41 -6.08 12.81 -3.08
CA THR A 41 -5.76 13.34 -1.76
C THR A 41 -4.72 14.44 -1.94
N ASP A 42 -4.91 15.58 -1.28
CA ASP A 42 -3.92 16.67 -1.23
C ASP A 42 -2.62 16.26 -0.51
N LYS A 43 -2.58 15.06 0.07
CA LYS A 43 -1.44 14.54 0.81
C LYS A 43 -0.61 13.58 -0.03
N LYS A 44 0.71 13.65 0.14
CA LYS A 44 1.65 12.69 -0.46
C LYS A 44 1.44 11.31 0.16
N THR A 45 0.70 10.46 -0.52
CA THR A 45 0.45 9.08 -0.11
C THR A 45 1.21 8.11 -1.00
N VAL A 46 1.60 6.98 -0.43
CA VAL A 46 2.20 5.84 -1.13
C VAL A 46 1.25 4.66 -1.02
N THR A 47 0.97 4.00 -2.14
CA THR A 47 0.14 2.78 -2.17
C THR A 47 0.99 1.64 -2.70
N LEU A 48 1.18 0.61 -1.86
CA LEU A 48 1.82 -0.64 -2.23
C LEU A 48 0.75 -1.63 -2.64
N MET A 49 0.88 -2.20 -3.83
CA MET A 49 -0.01 -3.26 -4.32
C MET A 49 0.76 -4.56 -4.50
N THR A 50 0.21 -5.66 -3.99
CA THR A 50 0.74 -7.01 -4.22
C THR A 50 -0.39 -8.00 -4.48
N CYS A 51 -0.07 -9.16 -5.06
CA CYS A 51 -1.04 -10.24 -5.25
C CYS A 51 -1.35 -10.92 -3.91
N TRP A 52 -2.61 -11.29 -3.71
CA TRP A 52 -3.05 -12.01 -2.53
C TRP A 52 -4.14 -13.04 -2.88
N PRO A 53 -4.12 -14.26 -2.29
CA PRO A 53 -3.07 -14.85 -1.46
C PRO A 53 -1.77 -15.14 -2.22
N ALA A 54 -0.65 -15.29 -1.52
CA ALA A 54 0.63 -15.65 -2.13
C ALA A 54 0.48 -16.94 -2.97
N GLY A 55 0.84 -16.89 -4.25
CA GLY A 55 0.65 -17.98 -5.21
C GLY A 55 -0.62 -17.89 -6.06
N THR A 56 -1.48 -16.89 -5.82
CA THR A 56 -2.73 -16.70 -6.55
C THR A 56 -2.98 -15.23 -6.90
N SER A 57 -3.55 -14.95 -8.08
CA SER A 57 -3.88 -13.58 -8.54
C SER A 57 -5.34 -13.20 -8.33
N LEU A 58 -6.05 -13.88 -7.42
CA LEU A 58 -7.49 -13.69 -7.21
C LEU A 58 -7.83 -12.33 -6.58
N LYS A 59 -6.94 -11.78 -5.75
CA LYS A 59 -7.13 -10.50 -5.07
C LYS A 59 -5.84 -9.69 -5.08
N ARG A 60 -5.98 -8.39 -4.80
CA ARG A 60 -4.87 -7.47 -4.59
C ARG A 60 -4.88 -7.01 -3.15
N LEU A 61 -3.74 -7.09 -2.49
CA LEU A 61 -3.52 -6.45 -1.19
C LEU A 61 -2.93 -5.07 -1.44
N LEU A 62 -3.61 -4.04 -0.95
CA LEU A 62 -3.17 -2.65 -0.98
C LEU A 62 -2.78 -2.22 0.43
N VAL A 63 -1.61 -1.62 0.56
CA VAL A 63 -1.16 -0.96 1.79
C VAL A 63 -0.98 0.51 1.44
N ILE A 64 -1.76 1.38 2.05
CA ILE A 64 -1.66 2.83 1.92
C ILE A 64 -0.87 3.36 3.10
N GLY A 65 0.11 4.20 2.80
CA GLY A 65 0.80 5.02 3.78
C GLY A 65 0.87 6.49 3.39
N GLU A 66 1.03 7.35 4.37
CA GLU A 66 1.32 8.76 4.19
C GLU A 66 2.83 8.99 4.29
N LEU A 67 3.41 9.72 3.34
CA LEU A 67 4.82 10.12 3.38
C LEU A 67 5.00 11.13 4.51
N THR A 68 5.95 10.87 5.41
CA THR A 68 6.33 11.78 6.51
C THR A 68 7.63 12.49 6.18
#